data_AF-A0A060SIQ8-F1
#
_entry.id   AF-A0A060SIQ8-F1
#
_cell.length_a   1.000
_cell.length_b   1.000
_cell.length_c   1.000
_cell.angle_alpha   90.00
_cell.angle_beta   90.00
_cell.angle_gamma   90.00
#
_symmetry.space_group_name_H-M   'P 1'
#
loop_
_entity.id
_entity.type
_entity.pdbx_description
1 polymer ?
#
loop_
_entity_poly.entity_id
_entity_poly.type
_entity_poly.pdbx_seq_one_letter_code
_entity_poly.pdbx_strand_id
1 'polypeptide(L)'
;MPPTAKAFNRVQNAKSEADIYNPIIEAINSGAPNASSRCPGFQLRNTSNLADKSMGIIGSSKPDIVCYAEEHLPLVQVEGKSLDAVTDMGFAATFIEVKLQTNMDCWADPTEGVDRDEWYLALGHQRVDSLAPSFEEAEEALGQNASYALEICARQHRGFCLSVAISGRHARFIRWDRAGLIISQAFDYVSFPEYLCEFFWRFAHLSDAQRGYDLSVQPATETEGEYFVNALRRHICSQTEGLENQAPLEDALDTHYMANSVTAVSLPRRDGSESRRLLVSRPLTVPLSITGRATRAYWAVEYKPDAVNDVPVVLLKDTWRLHEHYSESEGDIIRELNKARVPNIPSVVCDCDVYRRVFDVRRASGSSNKPETIDNDTDRDGAHAVSRQCMFSDLTYTILLPS
;
A
#
# COMPACT_ATOMS: atom_id res chain seq x y z
N MET A 1 26.21 0.92 -7.12
CA MET A 1 25.80 -0.36 -6.51
C MET A 1 27.04 -1.19 -6.19
N PRO A 2 27.12 -1.83 -5.02
CA PRO A 2 28.19 -2.80 -4.69
C PRO A 2 28.24 -4.00 -5.67
N PRO A 3 29.39 -4.71 -5.78
CA PRO A 3 29.48 -5.92 -6.59
C PRO A 3 28.46 -6.99 -6.17
N THR A 4 27.81 -7.65 -7.12
CA THR A 4 26.72 -8.61 -6.85
C THR A 4 27.22 -10.04 -6.69
N ALA A 5 28.40 -10.35 -7.24
CA ALA A 5 28.97 -11.69 -7.22
C ALA A 5 29.06 -12.26 -5.80
N LYS A 6 28.53 -13.47 -5.62
CA LYS A 6 28.55 -14.23 -4.36
C LYS A 6 27.81 -13.56 -3.19
N ALA A 7 27.01 -12.52 -3.42
CA ALA A 7 26.31 -11.78 -2.36
C ALA A 7 25.49 -12.70 -1.44
N PHE A 8 24.89 -13.75 -2.00
CA PHE A 8 23.99 -14.65 -1.27
C PHE A 8 24.52 -16.08 -1.08
N ASN A 9 25.83 -16.34 -1.31
CA ASN A 9 26.38 -17.70 -1.19
C ASN A 9 26.20 -18.33 0.20
N ARG A 10 26.05 -17.51 1.24
CA ARG A 10 25.87 -17.97 2.62
C ARG A 10 24.52 -18.67 2.88
N VAL A 11 23.53 -18.53 1.99
CA VAL A 11 22.23 -19.20 2.13
C VAL A 11 22.23 -20.65 1.63
N GLN A 12 23.26 -21.09 0.88
CA GLN A 12 23.26 -22.39 0.18
C GLN A 12 23.16 -23.61 1.10
N ASN A 13 23.51 -23.47 2.38
CA ASN A 13 23.54 -24.56 3.36
C ASN A 13 22.53 -24.35 4.51
N ALA A 14 21.50 -23.54 4.28
CA ALA A 14 20.44 -23.29 5.27
C ALA A 14 19.74 -24.60 5.66
N LYS A 15 19.53 -24.82 6.96
CA LYS A 15 18.81 -25.98 7.51
C LYS A 15 17.45 -25.61 8.09
N SER A 16 17.22 -24.33 8.28
CA SER A 16 15.99 -23.71 8.76
C SER A 16 15.76 -22.38 8.05
N GLU A 17 14.53 -21.85 8.08
CA GLU A 17 14.23 -20.52 7.51
C GLU A 17 15.07 -19.43 8.17
N ALA A 18 15.28 -19.53 9.48
CA ALA A 18 16.12 -18.61 10.25
C ALA A 18 17.57 -18.54 9.76
N ASP A 19 18.10 -19.62 9.17
CA ASP A 19 19.43 -19.64 8.57
C ASP A 19 19.51 -18.80 7.27
N ILE A 20 18.38 -18.42 6.67
CA ILE A 20 18.31 -17.60 5.46
C ILE A 20 18.23 -16.11 5.81
N TYR A 21 17.55 -15.74 6.91
CA TYR A 21 17.21 -14.34 7.21
C TYR A 21 18.44 -13.43 7.32
N ASN A 22 19.33 -13.72 8.28
CA ASN A 22 20.49 -12.86 8.57
C ASN A 22 21.48 -12.80 7.38
N PRO A 23 21.79 -13.91 6.68
CA PRO A 23 22.61 -13.83 5.47
C PRO A 23 22.06 -12.91 4.38
N ILE A 24 20.73 -12.91 4.13
CA ILE A 24 20.08 -11.98 3.20
C ILE A 24 20.21 -10.54 3.71
N ILE A 25 19.87 -10.30 4.98
CA ILE A 25 19.91 -8.97 5.60
C ILE A 25 21.31 -8.36 5.49
N GLU A 26 22.33 -9.09 5.90
CA GLU A 26 23.72 -8.61 5.86
C GLU A 26 24.23 -8.41 4.43
N ALA A 27 23.77 -9.24 3.47
CA ALA A 27 24.11 -9.07 2.07
C ALA A 27 23.51 -7.76 1.51
N ILE A 28 22.29 -7.38 1.91
CA ILE A 28 21.67 -6.14 1.42
C ILE A 28 22.14 -4.90 2.20
N ASN A 29 22.12 -4.92 3.54
CA ASN A 29 22.46 -3.78 4.40
C ASN A 29 23.93 -3.35 4.32
N SER A 30 24.80 -4.25 3.84
CA SER A 30 26.26 -4.26 3.96
C SER A 30 26.76 -4.76 5.33
N GLY A 31 27.41 -5.93 5.33
CA GLY A 31 27.90 -6.61 6.52
C GLY A 31 29.26 -6.15 7.06
N ALA A 32 29.83 -5.04 6.57
CA ALA A 32 31.13 -4.54 7.01
C ALA A 32 31.11 -3.03 7.26
N PRO A 33 31.71 -2.54 8.36
CA PRO A 33 31.93 -1.12 8.55
C PRO A 33 32.80 -0.63 7.38
N ASN A 34 32.27 0.31 6.58
CA ASN A 34 32.84 0.88 5.34
C ASN A 34 32.41 0.23 4.01
N ALA A 35 31.62 -0.83 4.00
CA ALA A 35 31.02 -1.32 2.76
C ALA A 35 29.79 -0.48 2.38
N SER A 36 29.61 -0.19 1.09
CA SER A 36 28.41 0.51 0.62
C SER A 36 27.20 -0.43 0.70
N SER A 37 26.09 0.04 1.26
CA SER A 37 24.81 -0.67 1.28
C SER A 37 24.29 -0.92 -0.15
N ARG A 38 23.61 -2.05 -0.37
CA ARG A 38 22.87 -2.34 -1.61
C ARG A 38 21.48 -1.69 -1.59
N CYS A 39 21.02 -1.15 -0.47
CA CYS A 39 19.76 -0.45 -0.30
C CYS A 39 19.98 0.86 0.51
N PRO A 40 20.71 1.86 -0.02
CA PRO A 40 21.04 3.07 0.74
C PRO A 40 19.79 3.81 1.25
N GLY A 41 19.82 4.33 2.48
CA GLY A 41 18.68 5.00 3.13
C GLY A 41 17.64 4.04 3.73
N PHE A 42 17.82 2.73 3.56
CA PHE A 42 16.95 1.70 4.10
C PHE A 42 17.78 0.55 4.71
N GLN A 43 17.20 -0.16 5.68
CA GLN A 43 17.82 -1.36 6.25
C GLN A 43 16.78 -2.46 6.42
N LEU A 44 17.15 -3.67 5.99
CA LEU A 44 16.42 -4.89 6.29
C LEU A 44 16.66 -5.29 7.74
N ARG A 45 15.62 -5.77 8.41
CA ARG A 45 15.65 -6.21 9.80
C ARG A 45 14.98 -7.55 9.94
N ASN A 46 15.54 -8.38 10.82
CA ASN A 46 14.93 -9.64 11.19
C ASN A 46 13.76 -9.36 12.13
N THR A 47 12.54 -9.62 11.67
CA THR A 47 11.29 -9.36 12.38
C THR A 47 10.57 -10.65 12.78
N SER A 48 11.10 -11.81 12.36
CA SER A 48 10.56 -13.16 12.57
C SER A 48 10.28 -13.57 14.03
N ASN A 49 10.73 -12.81 15.03
CA ASN A 49 10.53 -13.13 16.44
C ASN A 49 9.59 -12.17 17.19
N LEU A 50 9.30 -10.99 16.64
CA LEU A 50 8.63 -9.90 17.35
C LEU A 50 7.49 -9.34 16.51
N ALA A 51 6.35 -10.02 16.53
CA ALA A 51 5.16 -9.64 15.78
C ALA A 51 4.61 -8.26 16.18
N ASP A 52 4.06 -7.55 15.21
CA ASP A 52 3.28 -6.33 15.41
C ASP A 52 1.95 -6.74 16.04
N LYS A 53 1.66 -6.28 17.26
CA LYS A 53 0.43 -6.60 18.02
C LYS A 53 -0.49 -5.40 18.20
N SER A 54 -0.24 -4.30 17.50
CA SER A 54 -1.01 -3.05 17.64
C SER A 54 -2.50 -3.21 17.29
N MET A 55 -2.86 -4.20 16.46
CA MET A 55 -4.24 -4.56 16.13
C MET A 55 -4.74 -5.80 16.91
N GLY A 56 -4.08 -6.14 18.02
CA GLY A 56 -4.38 -7.32 18.83
C GLY A 56 -3.71 -8.61 18.32
N ILE A 57 -3.97 -9.72 19.01
CA ILE A 57 -3.35 -11.03 18.73
C ILE A 57 -3.80 -11.59 17.37
N ILE A 58 -5.10 -11.43 17.05
CA ILE A 58 -5.70 -11.95 15.81
C ILE A 58 -5.20 -11.19 14.57
N GLY A 59 -4.90 -9.90 14.71
CA GLY A 59 -4.31 -9.06 13.65
C GLY A 59 -2.78 -8.99 13.70
N SER A 60 -2.13 -9.92 14.42
CA SER A 60 -0.68 -9.84 14.57
C SER A 60 0.05 -10.23 13.29
N SER A 61 0.96 -9.36 12.85
CA SER A 61 1.73 -9.54 11.62
C SER A 61 3.20 -9.69 11.93
N LYS A 62 3.85 -10.61 11.23
CA LYS A 62 5.26 -10.94 11.46
C LYS A 62 5.91 -11.44 10.17
N PRO A 63 6.09 -10.59 9.15
CA PRO A 63 6.95 -10.96 8.04
C PRO A 63 8.33 -11.35 8.57
N ASP A 64 8.99 -12.29 7.91
CA ASP A 64 10.31 -12.76 8.37
C ASP A 64 11.35 -11.63 8.40
N ILE A 65 11.34 -10.81 7.34
CA ILE A 65 12.24 -9.69 7.16
C ILE A 65 11.45 -8.47 6.71
N VAL A 66 11.64 -7.33 7.37
CA VAL A 66 11.06 -6.06 6.97
C VAL A 66 12.16 -5.06 6.63
N CYS A 67 11.96 -4.31 5.56
CA CYS A 67 12.82 -3.20 5.18
C CYS A 67 12.22 -1.90 5.72
N TYR A 68 13.00 -1.18 6.53
CA TYR A 68 12.62 0.11 7.12
C TYR A 68 13.49 1.22 6.55
N ALA A 69 12.92 2.43 6.43
CA ALA A 69 13.73 3.63 6.21
C ALA A 69 14.63 3.88 7.43
N GLU A 70 15.84 4.40 7.20
CA GLU A 70 16.82 4.59 8.29
C GLU A 70 16.30 5.50 9.41
N GLU A 71 15.47 6.49 9.07
CA GLU A 71 14.84 7.40 10.03
C GLU A 71 13.83 6.71 10.98
N HIS A 72 13.26 5.57 10.58
CA HIS A 72 12.33 4.80 11.42
C HIS A 72 13.05 3.79 12.32
N LEU A 73 14.32 3.50 12.08
CA LEU A 73 15.07 2.49 12.83
C LEU A 73 15.10 2.70 14.36
N PRO A 74 15.26 3.94 14.88
CA PRO A 74 15.22 4.16 16.33
C PRO A 74 13.91 3.76 16.99
N LEU A 75 12.80 3.69 16.23
CA LEU A 75 11.47 3.36 16.72
C LEU A 75 11.21 1.85 16.79
N VAL A 76 11.96 1.05 16.01
CA VAL A 76 11.74 -0.40 15.87
C VAL A 76 12.92 -1.25 16.35
N GLN A 77 14.04 -0.64 16.72
CA GLN A 77 15.24 -1.35 17.15
C GLN A 77 15.03 -2.18 18.42
N VAL A 78 15.72 -3.33 18.49
CA VAL A 78 15.75 -4.17 19.69
C VAL A 78 17.07 -3.97 20.42
N GLU A 79 17.01 -3.60 21.70
CA GLU A 79 18.20 -3.36 22.50
C GLU A 79 19.09 -4.62 22.55
N GLY A 80 20.39 -4.44 22.27
CA GLY A 80 21.36 -5.52 22.25
C GLY A 80 21.31 -6.47 21.05
N LYS A 81 20.38 -6.27 20.10
CA LYS A 81 20.27 -7.09 18.88
C LYS A 81 20.31 -6.23 17.62
N SER A 82 21.50 -6.10 17.03
CA SER A 82 21.76 -5.14 15.95
C SER A 82 21.09 -5.46 14.62
N LEU A 83 20.58 -6.67 14.39
CA LEU A 83 19.87 -7.04 13.15
C LEU A 83 18.36 -7.22 13.35
N ASP A 84 17.91 -7.41 14.59
CA ASP A 84 16.51 -7.63 14.93
C ASP A 84 15.75 -6.29 15.01
N ALA A 85 14.46 -6.34 14.71
CA ALA A 85 13.54 -5.25 14.96
C ALA A 85 12.20 -5.79 15.49
N VAL A 86 11.51 -4.98 16.29
CA VAL A 86 10.07 -5.15 16.52
C VAL A 86 9.37 -4.89 15.19
N THR A 87 8.44 -5.77 14.80
CA THR A 87 7.66 -5.54 13.57
C THR A 87 6.74 -4.34 13.77
N ASP A 88 6.79 -3.38 12.85
CA ASP A 88 5.82 -2.31 12.74
C ASP A 88 5.41 -2.14 11.27
N MET A 89 4.20 -2.57 10.95
CA MET A 89 3.68 -2.53 9.59
C MET A 89 3.35 -1.10 9.12
N GLY A 90 3.29 -0.12 10.03
CA GLY A 90 3.16 1.31 9.73
C GLY A 90 4.46 1.92 9.20
N PHE A 91 5.63 1.40 9.59
CA PHE A 91 6.94 1.86 9.12
C PHE A 91 7.58 1.00 8.03
N ALA A 92 7.01 -0.18 7.73
CA ALA A 92 7.51 -1.11 6.73
C ALA A 92 7.50 -0.50 5.33
N ALA A 93 8.67 -0.32 4.70
CA ALA A 93 8.81 0.15 3.33
C ALA A 93 8.47 -0.97 2.31
N THR A 94 8.98 -2.17 2.58
CA THR A 94 8.72 -3.44 1.87
C THR A 94 9.02 -4.60 2.82
N PHE A 95 8.62 -5.82 2.49
CA PHE A 95 8.91 -7.03 3.27
C PHE A 95 9.43 -8.18 2.40
N ILE A 96 10.07 -9.15 3.06
CA ILE A 96 10.45 -10.43 2.49
C ILE A 96 9.84 -11.55 3.33
N GLU A 97 9.11 -12.44 2.67
CA GLU A 97 8.63 -13.69 3.25
C GLU A 97 9.49 -14.85 2.75
N VAL A 98 9.91 -15.75 3.64
CA VAL A 98 10.94 -16.75 3.34
C VAL A 98 10.43 -18.14 3.71
N LYS A 99 10.44 -19.05 2.74
CA LYS A 99 10.28 -20.49 2.96
C LYS A 99 11.59 -21.23 2.75
N LEU A 100 11.83 -22.27 3.55
CA LEU A 100 13.10 -23.01 3.53
C LEU A 100 13.34 -23.75 2.22
N GLN A 101 12.32 -24.40 1.68
CA GLN A 101 12.46 -25.28 0.53
C GLN A 101 11.90 -24.62 -0.73
N THR A 102 12.51 -24.90 -1.88
CA THR A 102 12.09 -24.31 -3.17
C THR A 102 10.73 -24.80 -3.62
N ASN A 103 10.35 -26.04 -3.31
CA ASN A 103 9.03 -26.54 -3.65
C ASN A 103 7.91 -25.79 -2.91
N MET A 104 8.17 -25.20 -1.74
CA MET A 104 7.19 -24.42 -0.95
C MET A 104 6.73 -23.11 -1.62
N ASP A 105 7.19 -22.83 -2.84
CA ASP A 105 6.67 -21.75 -3.68
C ASP A 105 5.17 -22.00 -3.95
N CYS A 106 4.31 -21.09 -3.47
CA CYS A 106 2.87 -21.17 -3.67
C CYS A 106 2.42 -20.62 -5.04
N TRP A 107 3.36 -20.14 -5.87
CA TRP A 107 3.14 -19.67 -7.23
C TRP A 107 3.79 -20.61 -8.25
N ALA A 108 3.20 -20.68 -9.44
CA ALA A 108 3.69 -21.51 -10.53
C ALA A 108 3.90 -20.68 -11.78
N ASP A 109 5.10 -20.73 -12.35
CA ASP A 109 5.35 -20.10 -13.65
C ASP A 109 4.67 -20.88 -14.77
N PRO A 110 4.05 -20.20 -15.75
CA PRO A 110 3.44 -20.89 -16.89
C PRO A 110 4.51 -21.65 -17.66
N THR A 111 4.22 -22.91 -18.02
CA THR A 111 5.09 -23.69 -18.89
C THR A 111 5.10 -23.12 -20.30
N GLU A 112 6.19 -23.38 -21.04
CA GLU A 112 6.33 -22.85 -22.39
C GLU A 112 5.20 -23.34 -23.30
N GLY A 113 4.57 -22.41 -24.01
CA GLY A 113 3.47 -22.70 -24.94
C GLY A 113 2.07 -22.79 -24.31
N VAL A 114 1.93 -22.67 -22.99
CA VAL A 114 0.62 -22.61 -22.33
C VAL A 114 0.00 -21.23 -22.46
N ASP A 115 -1.31 -21.20 -22.75
CA ASP A 115 -2.10 -19.98 -22.68
C ASP A 115 -2.13 -19.47 -21.23
N ARG A 116 -1.69 -18.22 -21.06
CA ARG A 116 -1.62 -17.59 -19.74
C ARG A 116 -3.01 -17.35 -19.15
N ASP A 117 -4.04 -17.21 -20.00
CA ASP A 117 -5.42 -17.01 -19.54
C ASP A 117 -6.01 -18.30 -18.92
N GLU A 118 -5.45 -19.47 -19.26
CA GLU A 118 -5.85 -20.78 -18.70
C GLU A 118 -4.94 -21.25 -17.54
N TRP A 119 -3.88 -20.49 -17.23
CA TRP A 119 -2.89 -20.88 -16.23
C TRP A 119 -3.21 -20.36 -14.83
N TYR A 120 -3.19 -21.27 -13.85
CA TYR A 120 -3.34 -20.92 -12.45
C TYR A 120 -1.98 -20.54 -11.86
N LEU A 121 -1.67 -19.26 -11.85
CA LEU A 121 -0.44 -18.72 -11.25
C LEU A 121 -0.38 -19.02 -9.74
N ALA A 122 -1.43 -18.69 -8.99
CA ALA A 122 -1.51 -18.97 -7.56
C ALA A 122 -2.04 -20.38 -7.33
N LEU A 123 -1.44 -21.12 -6.40
CA LEU A 123 -1.79 -22.51 -6.08
C LEU A 123 -1.73 -23.43 -7.31
N GLY A 124 -0.85 -23.10 -8.25
CA GLY A 124 -0.67 -23.82 -9.51
C GLY A 124 0.24 -25.03 -9.38
N HIS A 125 1.29 -24.95 -8.56
CA HIS A 125 2.30 -26.00 -8.44
C HIS A 125 1.70 -27.32 -7.96
N GLN A 126 0.69 -27.25 -7.08
CA GLN A 126 -0.06 -28.39 -6.56
C GLN A 126 -0.78 -29.17 -7.65
N ARG A 127 -1.01 -28.55 -8.81
CA ARG A 127 -1.72 -29.15 -9.94
C ARG A 127 -0.78 -29.86 -10.92
N VAL A 128 0.52 -29.55 -10.88
CA VAL A 128 1.47 -29.98 -11.90
C VAL A 128 2.72 -30.68 -11.34
N ASP A 129 3.03 -30.52 -10.06
CA ASP A 129 4.18 -31.13 -9.41
C ASP A 129 3.76 -31.89 -8.15
N SER A 130 4.03 -33.20 -8.12
CA SER A 130 3.80 -34.06 -6.96
C SER A 130 4.68 -33.74 -5.74
N LEU A 131 5.76 -32.98 -5.95
CA LEU A 131 6.66 -32.51 -4.89
C LEU A 131 6.27 -31.12 -4.36
N ALA A 132 5.25 -30.48 -4.94
CA ALA A 132 4.71 -29.22 -4.42
C ALA A 132 4.17 -29.39 -2.99
N PRO A 133 4.12 -28.30 -2.20
CA PRO A 133 3.46 -28.30 -0.90
C PRO A 133 2.00 -28.73 -1.07
N SER A 134 1.40 -29.19 0.01
CA SER A 134 -0.04 -29.41 0.03
C SER A 134 -0.79 -28.11 -0.31
N PHE A 135 -2.04 -28.25 -0.75
CA PHE A 135 -2.89 -27.10 -1.01
C PHE A 135 -3.03 -26.20 0.21
N GLU A 136 -3.15 -26.80 1.40
CA GLU A 136 -3.25 -26.08 2.68
C GLU A 136 -1.99 -25.26 2.98
N GLU A 137 -0.80 -25.85 2.85
CA GLU A 137 0.48 -25.14 3.05
C GLU A 137 0.66 -23.99 2.05
N ALA A 138 0.26 -24.21 0.79
CA ALA A 138 0.36 -23.21 -0.26
C ALA A 138 -0.64 -22.06 -0.08
N GLU A 139 -1.87 -22.39 0.33
CA GLU A 139 -2.91 -21.42 0.68
C GLU A 139 -2.47 -20.57 1.88
N GLU A 140 -1.89 -21.18 2.90
CA GLU A 140 -1.33 -20.48 4.05
C GLU A 140 -0.20 -19.53 3.63
N ALA A 141 0.76 -19.99 2.83
CA ALA A 141 1.87 -19.15 2.36
C ALA A 141 1.39 -17.98 1.49
N LEU A 142 0.41 -18.20 0.62
CA LEU A 142 -0.22 -17.14 -0.17
C LEU A 142 -0.96 -16.15 0.73
N GLY A 143 -1.72 -16.66 1.71
CA GLY A 143 -2.48 -15.88 2.68
C GLY A 143 -1.57 -15.00 3.55
N GLN A 144 -0.43 -15.52 4.00
CA GLN A 144 0.59 -14.76 4.74
C GLN A 144 1.10 -13.56 3.92
N ASN A 145 1.52 -13.80 2.67
CA ASN A 145 2.00 -12.73 1.78
C ASN A 145 0.92 -11.66 1.52
N ALA A 146 -0.31 -12.09 1.23
CA ALA A 146 -1.42 -11.18 0.98
C ALA A 146 -1.79 -10.37 2.25
N SER A 147 -1.76 -11.02 3.42
CA SER A 147 -2.04 -10.39 4.72
C SER A 147 -1.01 -9.31 5.06
N TYR A 148 0.29 -9.56 4.84
CA TYR A 148 1.31 -8.55 5.09
C TYR A 148 1.19 -7.34 4.15
N ALA A 149 0.92 -7.58 2.87
CA ALA A 149 0.66 -6.50 1.93
C ALA A 149 -0.60 -5.71 2.31
N LEU A 150 -1.66 -6.38 2.78
CA LEU A 150 -2.89 -5.77 3.28
C LEU A 150 -2.61 -4.88 4.49
N GLU A 151 -1.92 -5.37 5.50
CA GLU A 151 -1.63 -4.63 6.74
C GLU A 151 -0.79 -3.37 6.47
N ILE A 152 0.23 -3.46 5.62
CA ILE A 152 0.99 -2.28 5.16
C ILE A 152 0.04 -1.29 4.48
N CYS A 153 -0.79 -1.77 3.55
CA CYS A 153 -1.74 -0.94 2.82
C CYS A 153 -2.99 -0.57 3.64
N ALA A 154 -3.13 -0.99 4.89
CA ALA A 154 -4.20 -0.58 5.80
C ALA A 154 -3.72 0.54 6.72
N ARG A 155 -2.44 0.51 7.11
CA ARG A 155 -1.80 1.49 8.02
C ARG A 155 -1.15 2.64 7.28
N GLN A 156 -0.70 2.42 6.05
CA GLN A 156 -0.07 3.42 5.21
C GLN A 156 -1.00 3.76 4.04
N HIS A 157 -1.02 5.04 3.63
CA HIS A 157 -1.72 5.45 2.42
C HIS A 157 -0.86 5.11 1.20
N ARG A 158 -1.24 4.03 0.50
CA ARG A 158 -0.50 3.49 -0.63
C ARG A 158 -1.39 3.15 -1.81
N GLY A 159 -0.88 3.48 -2.99
CA GLY A 159 -1.35 3.02 -4.28
C GLY A 159 -0.95 1.56 -4.60
N PHE A 160 0.19 1.09 -4.08
CA PHE A 160 0.60 -0.31 -4.18
C PHE A 160 1.68 -0.63 -3.14
N CYS A 161 1.94 -1.91 -2.91
CA CYS A 161 3.07 -2.39 -2.11
C CYS A 161 3.95 -3.30 -2.96
N LEU A 162 5.26 -3.12 -2.86
CA LEU A 162 6.23 -4.08 -3.40
C LEU A 162 6.62 -5.05 -2.26
N SER A 163 6.90 -6.30 -2.61
CA SER A 163 7.46 -7.29 -1.69
C SER A 163 8.34 -8.31 -2.43
N VAL A 164 9.08 -9.10 -1.67
CA VAL A 164 9.86 -10.23 -2.19
C VAL A 164 9.38 -11.50 -1.50
N ALA A 165 9.22 -12.58 -2.26
CA ALA A 165 9.05 -13.91 -1.67
C ALA A 165 10.27 -14.76 -2.00
N ILE A 166 10.77 -15.51 -1.02
CA ILE A 166 11.90 -16.42 -1.15
C ILE A 166 11.45 -17.84 -0.83
N SER A 167 11.85 -18.81 -1.64
CA SER A 167 11.61 -20.24 -1.42
C SER A 167 12.89 -21.01 -1.71
N GLY A 168 13.60 -21.40 -0.66
CA GLY A 168 14.95 -21.94 -0.75
C GLY A 168 15.89 -20.98 -1.48
N ARG A 169 16.38 -21.38 -2.66
CA ARG A 169 17.27 -20.54 -3.49
C ARG A 169 16.57 -19.65 -4.52
N HIS A 170 15.25 -19.73 -4.60
CA HIS A 170 14.48 -18.97 -5.58
C HIS A 170 13.83 -17.76 -4.93
N ALA A 171 13.71 -16.67 -5.70
CA ALA A 171 13.01 -15.46 -5.29
C ALA A 171 12.02 -15.02 -6.37
N ARG A 172 11.01 -14.26 -5.93
CA ARG A 172 10.03 -13.57 -6.77
C ARG A 172 9.84 -12.14 -6.28
N PHE A 173 9.67 -11.22 -7.22
CA PHE A 173 9.23 -9.86 -6.91
C PHE A 173 7.73 -9.78 -7.07
N ILE A 174 7.05 -9.17 -6.11
CA ILE A 174 5.59 -9.05 -6.11
C ILE A 174 5.22 -7.57 -6.00
N ARG A 175 4.29 -7.13 -6.84
CA ARG A 175 3.60 -5.84 -6.72
C ARG A 175 2.13 -6.11 -6.42
N TRP A 176 1.69 -5.66 -5.26
CA TRP A 176 0.32 -5.74 -4.78
C TRP A 176 -0.39 -4.41 -4.98
N ASP A 177 -1.57 -4.42 -5.58
CA ASP A 177 -2.48 -3.27 -5.59
C ASP A 177 -3.92 -3.73 -5.38
N ARG A 178 -4.86 -2.80 -5.51
CA ARG A 178 -6.28 -3.11 -5.27
C ARG A 178 -6.94 -3.86 -6.42
N ALA A 179 -6.32 -3.93 -7.59
CA ALA A 179 -6.78 -4.77 -8.69
C ALA A 179 -6.28 -6.22 -8.56
N GLY A 180 -5.14 -6.44 -7.91
CA GLY A 180 -4.57 -7.77 -7.74
C GLY A 180 -3.08 -7.75 -7.42
N LEU A 181 -2.35 -8.69 -8.01
CA LEU A 181 -0.90 -8.75 -7.90
C LEU A 181 -0.27 -8.99 -9.27
N ILE A 182 0.92 -8.44 -9.45
CA ILE A 182 1.85 -8.80 -10.52
C ILE A 182 3.05 -9.47 -9.87
N ILE A 183 3.46 -10.62 -10.39
CA ILE A 183 4.62 -11.36 -9.88
C ILE A 183 5.62 -11.64 -10.99
N SER A 184 6.91 -11.61 -10.66
CA SER A 184 7.95 -12.07 -11.58
C SER A 184 7.94 -13.59 -11.70
N GLN A 185 8.57 -14.10 -12.76
CA GLN A 185 9.02 -15.49 -12.77
C GLN A 185 9.96 -15.76 -11.58
N ALA A 186 10.00 -17.00 -11.12
CA ALA A 186 10.97 -17.42 -10.13
C ALA A 186 12.38 -17.35 -10.71
N PHE A 187 13.33 -16.85 -9.94
CA PHE A 187 14.75 -16.83 -10.33
C PHE A 187 15.63 -17.30 -9.18
N ASP A 188 16.70 -18.03 -9.50
CA ASP A 188 17.72 -18.44 -8.54
C ASP A 188 18.56 -17.21 -8.16
N TYR A 189 18.32 -16.63 -6.99
CA TYR A 189 19.01 -15.42 -6.53
C TYR A 189 20.45 -15.71 -6.05
N VAL A 190 20.87 -16.97 -5.98
CA VAL A 190 22.26 -17.34 -5.67
C VAL A 190 23.08 -17.43 -6.95
N SER A 191 22.50 -18.02 -8.00
CA SER A 191 23.10 -18.10 -9.33
C SER A 191 23.08 -16.74 -10.07
N PHE A 192 22.00 -15.98 -9.89
CA PHE A 192 21.78 -14.65 -10.49
C PHE A 192 21.56 -13.58 -9.41
N PRO A 193 22.57 -13.32 -8.56
CA PRO A 193 22.45 -12.39 -7.43
C PRO A 193 22.19 -10.94 -7.85
N GLU A 194 22.50 -10.59 -9.09
CA GLU A 194 22.25 -9.27 -9.66
C GLU A 194 20.78 -8.87 -9.61
N TYR A 195 19.83 -9.79 -9.80
CA TYR A 195 18.41 -9.42 -9.81
C TYR A 195 17.94 -8.91 -8.45
N LEU A 196 18.24 -9.64 -7.37
CA LEU A 196 17.85 -9.23 -6.02
C LEU A 196 18.65 -8.01 -5.54
N CYS A 197 19.94 -7.91 -5.88
CA CYS A 197 20.75 -6.73 -5.58
C CYS A 197 20.22 -5.48 -6.30
N GLU A 198 19.92 -5.59 -7.59
CA GLU A 198 19.39 -4.48 -8.39
C GLU A 198 18.00 -4.06 -7.93
N PHE A 199 17.15 -4.99 -7.51
CA PHE A 199 15.83 -4.66 -6.96
C PHE A 199 15.96 -3.70 -5.77
N PHE A 200 16.74 -4.07 -4.75
CA PHE A 200 16.91 -3.21 -3.57
C PHE A 200 17.69 -1.93 -3.87
N TRP A 201 18.67 -2.00 -4.76
CA TRP A 201 19.38 -0.79 -5.22
C TRP A 201 18.41 0.18 -5.89
N ARG A 202 17.58 -0.29 -6.82
CA ARG A 202 16.58 0.55 -7.49
C ARG A 202 15.52 1.02 -6.51
N PHE A 203 15.00 0.16 -5.64
CA PHE A 203 14.01 0.48 -4.63
C PHE A 203 14.43 1.66 -3.75
N ALA A 204 15.69 1.68 -3.30
CA ALA A 204 16.26 2.78 -2.54
C ALA A 204 16.27 4.12 -3.31
N HIS A 205 16.42 4.07 -4.64
CA HIS A 205 16.49 5.25 -5.50
C HIS A 205 15.14 5.64 -6.11
N LEU A 206 14.07 4.87 -5.88
CA LEU A 206 12.72 5.27 -6.27
C LEU A 206 12.29 6.51 -5.46
N SER A 207 11.40 7.32 -6.04
CA SER A 207 10.64 8.29 -5.24
C SER A 207 9.59 7.57 -4.39
N ASP A 208 9.04 8.25 -3.38
CA ASP A 208 7.96 7.67 -2.57
C ASP A 208 6.73 7.29 -3.41
N ALA A 209 6.36 8.12 -4.39
CA ALA A 209 5.29 7.77 -5.34
C ALA A 209 5.60 6.48 -6.13
N GLN A 210 6.86 6.29 -6.53
CA GLN A 210 7.31 5.08 -7.23
C GLN A 210 7.47 3.86 -6.31
N ARG A 211 7.65 4.06 -4.99
CA ARG A 211 7.52 2.99 -3.97
C ARG A 211 6.06 2.66 -3.65
N GLY A 212 5.13 3.48 -4.13
CA GLY A 212 3.69 3.25 -4.03
C GLY A 212 2.98 4.12 -3.01
N TYR A 213 3.65 5.07 -2.34
CA TYR A 213 3.00 6.00 -1.41
C TYR A 213 2.06 6.98 -2.12
N ASP A 214 0.95 7.31 -1.47
CA ASP A 214 0.05 8.38 -1.90
C ASP A 214 0.55 9.73 -1.38
N LEU A 215 1.12 10.55 -2.28
CA LEU A 215 1.68 11.86 -1.93
C LEU A 215 0.63 12.94 -1.68
N SER A 216 -0.66 12.66 -1.90
CA SER A 216 -1.73 13.54 -1.42
C SER A 216 -1.86 13.51 0.10
N VAL A 217 -1.25 12.52 0.75
CA VAL A 217 -1.34 12.28 2.19
C VAL A 217 0.01 12.53 2.87
N GLN A 218 -0.01 13.29 3.96
CA GLN A 218 1.19 13.64 4.72
C GLN A 218 0.89 13.72 6.23
N PRO A 219 1.89 13.57 7.10
CA PRO A 219 1.72 13.88 8.52
C PRO A 219 1.23 15.32 8.71
N ALA A 220 0.27 15.52 9.61
CA ALA A 220 -0.17 16.85 10.00
C ALA A 220 0.90 17.52 10.88
N THR A 221 0.97 18.85 10.84
CA THR A 221 1.74 19.64 11.80
C THR A 221 1.08 19.61 13.18
N GLU A 222 1.84 19.98 14.22
CA GLU A 222 1.30 20.06 15.59
C GLU A 222 0.09 21.00 15.68
N THR A 223 0.17 22.18 15.05
CA THR A 223 -0.95 23.14 14.98
C THR A 223 -2.18 22.58 14.26
N GLU A 224 -1.98 21.81 13.19
CA GLU A 224 -3.08 21.11 12.52
C GLU A 224 -3.69 20.04 13.42
N GLY A 225 -2.85 19.28 14.15
CA GLY A 225 -3.29 18.28 15.12
C GLY A 225 -4.17 18.89 16.22
N GLU A 226 -3.73 19.98 16.83
CA GLU A 226 -4.51 20.72 17.83
C GLU A 226 -5.83 21.25 17.26
N TYR A 227 -5.78 21.82 16.05
CA TYR A 227 -6.98 22.30 15.36
C TYR A 227 -8.01 21.18 15.17
N PHE A 228 -7.56 20.01 14.71
CA PHE A 228 -8.42 18.85 14.49
C PHE A 228 -9.06 18.35 15.79
N VAL A 229 -8.28 18.18 16.86
CA VAL A 229 -8.79 17.70 18.15
C VAL A 229 -9.80 18.67 18.75
N ASN A 230 -9.55 19.98 18.66
CA ASN A 230 -10.48 21.00 19.15
C ASN A 230 -11.79 21.02 18.35
N ALA A 231 -11.74 20.80 17.03
CA ALA A 231 -12.94 20.65 16.22
C ALA A 231 -13.73 19.38 16.58
N LEU A 232 -13.05 18.25 16.81
CA LEU A 232 -13.69 17.01 17.24
C LEU A 232 -14.36 17.13 18.60
N ARG A 233 -13.69 17.70 19.60
CA ARG A 233 -14.28 17.89 20.94
C ARG A 233 -15.58 18.70 20.87
N ARG A 234 -15.57 19.81 20.13
CA ARG A 234 -16.78 20.64 19.95
C ARG A 234 -17.88 19.88 19.23
N HIS A 235 -17.55 19.13 18.18
CA HIS A 235 -18.52 18.34 17.46
C HIS A 235 -19.15 17.28 18.37
N ILE A 236 -18.35 16.50 19.09
CA ILE A 236 -18.84 15.47 20.03
C ILE A 236 -19.74 16.10 21.10
N CYS A 237 -19.31 17.20 21.73
CA CYS A 237 -20.14 17.89 22.73
C CYS A 237 -21.50 18.31 22.15
N SER A 238 -21.54 18.87 20.94
CA SER A 238 -22.81 19.28 20.32
C SER A 238 -23.73 18.10 19.94
N GLN A 239 -23.18 16.90 19.72
CA GLN A 239 -23.97 15.69 19.48
C GLN A 239 -24.50 15.07 20.78
N THR A 240 -23.85 15.31 21.92
CA THR A 240 -24.24 14.72 23.20
C THR A 240 -25.07 15.65 24.09
N GLU A 241 -25.25 16.91 23.70
CA GLU A 241 -26.11 17.85 24.41
C GLU A 241 -27.52 17.27 24.67
N GLY A 242 -27.86 17.11 25.95
CA GLY A 242 -29.17 16.63 26.40
C GLY A 242 -29.35 15.10 26.51
N LEU A 243 -28.31 14.30 26.26
CA LEU A 243 -28.39 12.83 26.45
C LEU A 243 -28.14 12.43 27.91
N GLU A 244 -28.98 11.54 28.46
CA GLU A 244 -28.77 10.90 29.76
C GLU A 244 -27.86 9.66 29.58
N ASN A 245 -26.77 9.56 30.36
CA ASN A 245 -25.71 8.52 30.27
C ASN A 245 -24.70 8.68 29.12
N GLN A 246 -24.04 9.82 29.09
CA GLN A 246 -22.95 10.08 28.15
C GLN A 246 -21.69 9.29 28.55
N ALA A 247 -21.07 8.62 27.58
CA ALA A 247 -19.70 8.18 27.74
C ALA A 247 -18.81 9.41 28.02
N PRO A 248 -17.73 9.26 28.80
CA PRO A 248 -16.73 10.31 28.94
C PRO A 248 -16.33 10.88 27.57
N LEU A 249 -16.22 12.21 27.47
CA LEU A 249 -15.84 12.88 26.21
C LEU A 249 -14.57 12.29 25.59
N GLU A 250 -13.60 11.92 26.43
CA GLU A 250 -12.34 11.33 25.98
C GLU A 250 -12.54 9.93 25.37
N ASP A 251 -13.45 9.10 25.89
CA ASP A 251 -13.76 7.78 25.31
C ASP A 251 -14.39 7.92 23.91
N ALA A 252 -15.29 8.90 23.74
CA ALA A 252 -15.89 9.22 22.45
C ALA A 252 -14.85 9.81 21.47
N LEU A 253 -13.92 10.64 21.98
CA LEU A 253 -12.82 11.20 21.19
C LEU A 253 -11.88 10.09 20.70
N ASP A 254 -11.50 9.15 21.57
CA ASP A 254 -10.60 8.02 21.26
C ASP A 254 -11.13 7.09 20.17
N THR A 255 -12.44 7.12 19.91
CA THR A 255 -13.05 6.39 18.79
C THR A 255 -12.64 6.97 17.43
N HIS A 256 -12.39 8.28 17.34
CA HIS A 256 -12.11 9.01 16.09
C HIS A 256 -10.71 9.65 16.03
N TYR A 257 -10.02 9.72 17.16
CA TYR A 257 -8.72 10.37 17.32
C TYR A 257 -7.69 9.42 17.93
N MET A 258 -6.48 9.47 17.40
CA MET A 258 -5.31 8.84 17.99
C MET A 258 -4.21 9.91 18.09
N ALA A 259 -3.66 10.05 19.29
CA ALA A 259 -2.58 11.00 19.56
C ALA A 259 -1.39 10.79 18.62
N ASN A 260 -0.84 11.89 18.11
CA ASN A 260 0.28 11.91 17.15
C ASN A 260 0.02 11.18 15.82
N SER A 261 -1.24 10.87 15.51
CA SER A 261 -1.65 10.18 14.29
C SER A 261 -2.67 11.01 13.50
N VAL A 262 -2.54 12.34 13.54
CA VAL A 262 -3.32 13.24 12.67
C VAL A 262 -2.60 13.33 11.32
N THR A 263 -3.37 13.14 10.27
CA THR A 263 -2.90 13.05 8.89
C THR A 263 -3.61 14.10 8.06
N ALA A 264 -2.84 14.82 7.24
CA ALA A 264 -3.35 15.80 6.31
C ALA A 264 -3.50 15.20 4.90
N VAL A 265 -4.70 15.29 4.33
CA VAL A 265 -5.05 14.85 2.99
C VAL A 265 -5.31 16.07 2.11
N SER A 266 -4.52 16.20 1.04
CA SER A 266 -4.58 17.31 0.10
C SER A 266 -5.39 16.91 -1.14
N LEU A 267 -6.61 17.45 -1.24
CA LEU A 267 -7.55 17.14 -2.32
C LEU A 267 -7.55 18.25 -3.37
N PRO A 268 -7.20 17.96 -4.64
CA PRO A 268 -7.33 18.94 -5.71
C PRO A 268 -8.80 19.31 -5.90
N ARG A 269 -9.08 20.58 -6.20
CA ARG A 269 -10.43 21.03 -6.52
C ARG A 269 -10.70 20.90 -8.02
N ARG A 270 -11.91 20.47 -8.40
CA ARG A 270 -12.34 20.32 -9.80
C ARG A 270 -12.27 21.63 -10.60
N ASP A 271 -12.42 22.77 -9.93
CA ASP A 271 -12.37 24.11 -10.52
C ASP A 271 -10.93 24.65 -10.73
N GLY A 272 -9.91 23.86 -10.36
CA GLY A 272 -8.51 24.24 -10.49
C GLY A 272 -8.02 25.24 -9.43
N SER A 273 -8.86 25.61 -8.46
CA SER A 273 -8.45 26.43 -7.31
C SER A 273 -7.60 25.64 -6.31
N GLU A 274 -7.08 26.31 -5.28
CA GLU A 274 -6.18 25.71 -4.29
C GLU A 274 -6.78 24.44 -3.66
N SER A 275 -5.94 23.41 -3.54
CA SER A 275 -6.32 22.13 -2.96
C SER A 275 -6.92 22.30 -1.56
N ARG A 276 -7.98 21.54 -1.26
CA ARG A 276 -8.50 21.44 0.10
C ARG A 276 -7.54 20.61 0.94
N ARG A 277 -7.31 21.03 2.16
CA ARG A 277 -6.52 20.29 3.13
C ARG A 277 -7.44 19.77 4.22
N LEU A 278 -7.64 18.46 4.26
CA LEU A 278 -8.46 17.79 5.27
C LEU A 278 -7.56 17.13 6.30
N LEU A 279 -7.97 17.20 7.56
CA LEU A 279 -7.31 16.53 8.66
C LEU A 279 -8.16 15.32 9.06
N VAL A 280 -7.52 14.17 9.19
CA VAL A 280 -8.12 12.90 9.62
C VAL A 280 -7.23 12.23 10.66
N SER A 281 -7.76 11.28 11.42
CA SER A 281 -6.95 10.47 12.33
C SER A 281 -7.32 8.99 12.25
N ARG A 282 -8.33 8.54 13.01
CA ARG A 282 -8.71 7.12 13.00
C ARG A 282 -9.73 6.82 11.90
N PRO A 283 -9.51 5.79 11.06
CA PRO A 283 -10.52 5.32 10.15
C PRO A 283 -11.67 4.64 10.90
N LEU A 284 -12.90 4.90 10.47
CA LEU A 284 -14.12 4.18 10.86
C LEU A 284 -14.19 2.79 10.24
N THR A 285 -13.56 2.62 9.08
CA THR A 285 -13.54 1.37 8.33
C THR A 285 -12.21 1.25 7.63
N VAL A 286 -11.63 0.05 7.67
CA VAL A 286 -10.41 -0.32 6.96
C VAL A 286 -10.70 -1.52 6.06
N PRO A 287 -10.01 -1.65 4.92
CA PRO A 287 -10.23 -2.78 4.03
C PRO A 287 -9.77 -4.10 4.67
N LEU A 288 -10.56 -5.16 4.48
CA LEU A 288 -10.26 -6.52 4.94
C LEU A 288 -9.66 -7.41 3.85
N SER A 289 -9.44 -6.86 2.64
CA SER A 289 -8.82 -7.53 1.51
C SER A 289 -7.80 -6.60 0.87
N ILE A 290 -6.72 -7.18 0.34
CA ILE A 290 -5.75 -6.43 -0.47
C ILE A 290 -6.39 -5.96 -1.78
N THR A 291 -7.32 -6.73 -2.35
CA THR A 291 -8.05 -6.40 -3.59
C THR A 291 -9.43 -5.79 -3.33
N GLY A 292 -9.99 -5.14 -4.36
CA GLY A 292 -11.32 -4.57 -4.37
C GLY A 292 -11.33 -3.04 -4.22
N ARG A 293 -12.40 -2.50 -3.63
CA ARG A 293 -12.62 -1.04 -3.53
C ARG A 293 -11.77 -0.34 -2.47
N ALA A 294 -11.17 -1.13 -1.58
CA ALA A 294 -10.29 -0.69 -0.50
C ALA A 294 -10.82 0.47 0.34
N THR A 295 -12.13 0.51 0.58
CA THR A 295 -12.80 1.69 1.15
C THR A 295 -12.30 1.99 2.56
N ARG A 296 -11.95 3.26 2.79
CA ARG A 296 -11.74 3.83 4.11
C ARG A 296 -12.70 4.99 4.32
N ALA A 297 -13.13 5.16 5.56
CA ALA A 297 -13.99 6.28 5.94
C ALA A 297 -13.44 6.94 7.20
N TYR A 298 -13.47 8.26 7.25
CA TYR A 298 -12.91 9.05 8.36
C TYR A 298 -13.86 10.15 8.75
N TRP A 299 -13.87 10.49 10.03
CA TRP A 299 -14.21 11.86 10.42
C TRP A 299 -13.07 12.78 9.99
N ALA A 300 -13.43 13.85 9.30
CA ALA A 300 -12.49 14.79 8.71
C ALA A 300 -12.87 16.24 9.04
N VAL A 301 -11.88 17.11 9.09
CA VAL A 301 -12.07 18.56 9.26
C VAL A 301 -11.25 19.29 8.21
N GLU A 302 -11.85 20.23 7.48
CA GLU A 302 -11.09 21.09 6.56
C GLU A 302 -10.26 22.09 7.35
N TYR A 303 -8.95 22.12 7.13
CA TYR A 303 -8.06 23.03 7.84
C TYR A 303 -8.23 24.46 7.31
N LYS A 304 -8.91 25.31 8.08
CA LYS A 304 -9.10 26.74 7.80
C LYS A 304 -8.87 27.55 9.08
N PRO A 305 -7.62 27.92 9.39
CA PRO A 305 -7.30 28.64 10.62
C PRO A 305 -7.94 30.03 10.67
N ASP A 306 -8.15 30.66 9.51
CA ASP A 306 -8.74 32.02 9.40
C ASP A 306 -10.28 32.01 9.28
N ALA A 307 -10.94 30.84 9.46
CA ALA A 307 -12.38 30.76 9.36
C ALA A 307 -13.07 31.54 10.49
N VAL A 308 -14.04 32.38 10.13
CA VAL A 308 -14.84 33.17 11.08
C VAL A 308 -15.84 32.30 11.87
N ASN A 309 -16.25 31.17 11.28
CA ASN A 309 -17.16 30.21 11.88
C ASN A 309 -16.46 28.86 12.08
N ASP A 310 -17.02 28.07 12.99
CA ASP A 310 -16.60 26.69 13.22
C ASP A 310 -16.69 25.87 11.94
N VAL A 311 -15.58 25.21 11.59
CA VAL A 311 -15.55 24.29 10.46
C VAL A 311 -16.23 22.98 10.90
N PRO A 312 -17.25 22.50 10.18
CA PRO A 312 -17.94 21.28 10.54
C PRO A 312 -17.05 20.05 10.39
N VAL A 313 -17.31 19.04 11.21
CA VAL A 313 -16.81 17.69 10.97
C VAL A 313 -17.60 17.08 9.81
N VAL A 314 -16.89 16.50 8.86
CA VAL A 314 -17.42 15.88 7.65
C VAL A 314 -16.98 14.42 7.57
N LEU A 315 -17.64 13.63 6.75
CA LEU A 315 -17.21 12.26 6.45
C LEU A 315 -16.36 12.25 5.18
N LEU A 316 -15.09 11.88 5.31
CA LEU A 316 -14.22 11.61 4.16
C LEU A 316 -14.28 10.12 3.83
N LYS A 317 -14.75 9.78 2.63
CA LYS A 317 -14.70 8.44 2.07
C LYS A 317 -13.59 8.36 1.03
N ASP A 318 -12.65 7.46 1.23
CA ASP A 318 -11.58 7.08 0.31
C ASP A 318 -11.95 5.74 -0.35
N THR A 319 -11.91 5.64 -1.68
CA THR A 319 -12.15 4.39 -2.39
C THR A 319 -11.42 4.32 -3.72
N TRP A 320 -10.96 3.13 -4.07
CA TRP A 320 -10.45 2.82 -5.39
C TRP A 320 -11.57 2.66 -6.41
N ARG A 321 -11.55 3.46 -7.47
CA ARG A 321 -12.58 3.46 -8.51
C ARG A 321 -12.24 2.50 -9.65
N LEU A 322 -13.22 1.68 -10.01
CA LEU A 322 -13.21 0.87 -11.23
C LEU A 322 -13.65 1.75 -12.42
N HIS A 323 -12.72 2.54 -12.95
CA HIS A 323 -13.02 3.56 -13.97
C HIS A 323 -13.68 2.97 -15.23
N GLU A 324 -13.26 1.78 -15.67
CA GLU A 324 -13.83 1.13 -16.86
C GLU A 324 -15.27 0.67 -16.74
N HIS A 325 -15.73 0.40 -15.51
CA HIS A 325 -17.07 -0.12 -15.29
C HIS A 325 -18.07 0.99 -14.99
N TYR A 326 -17.61 2.18 -14.60
CA TYR A 326 -18.46 3.28 -14.17
C TYR A 326 -17.94 4.63 -14.67
N SER A 327 -18.64 5.21 -15.66
CA SER A 327 -18.37 6.55 -16.18
C SER A 327 -18.67 7.65 -15.16
N GLU A 328 -19.63 7.42 -14.26
CA GLU A 328 -20.09 8.39 -13.25
C GLU A 328 -19.32 8.21 -11.93
N SER A 329 -18.95 9.32 -11.28
CA SER A 329 -18.37 9.26 -9.93
C SER A 329 -19.46 9.01 -8.88
N GLU A 330 -19.06 8.47 -7.72
CA GLU A 330 -19.99 8.36 -6.59
C GLU A 330 -20.60 9.71 -6.21
N GLY A 331 -19.78 10.78 -6.23
CA GLY A 331 -20.27 12.14 -5.97
C GLY A 331 -21.32 12.61 -6.98
N ASP A 332 -21.17 12.27 -8.27
CA ASP A 332 -22.15 12.62 -9.30
C ASP A 332 -23.48 11.88 -9.07
N ILE A 333 -23.43 10.58 -8.79
CA ILE A 333 -24.61 9.76 -8.46
C ILE A 333 -25.35 10.33 -7.24
N ILE A 334 -24.63 10.66 -6.15
CA ILE A 334 -25.25 11.20 -4.93
C ILE A 334 -25.87 12.59 -5.19
N ARG A 335 -25.25 13.43 -6.03
CA ARG A 335 -25.85 14.72 -6.42
C ARG A 335 -27.15 14.54 -7.20
N GLU A 336 -27.23 13.56 -8.09
CA GLU A 336 -28.45 13.25 -8.83
C GLU A 336 -29.57 12.77 -7.92
N LEU A 337 -29.26 11.88 -6.98
CA LEU A 337 -30.22 11.40 -5.98
C LEU A 337 -30.75 12.54 -5.10
N ASN A 338 -29.88 13.48 -4.68
CA ASN A 338 -30.28 14.68 -3.96
C ASN A 338 -31.20 15.59 -4.80
N LYS A 339 -30.89 15.80 -6.08
CA LYS A 339 -31.74 16.57 -7.02
C LYS A 339 -33.12 15.93 -7.17
N ALA A 340 -33.17 14.60 -7.21
CA ALA A 340 -34.40 13.82 -7.25
C ALA A 340 -35.15 13.76 -5.90
N ARG A 341 -34.60 14.37 -4.84
CA ARG A 341 -35.15 14.39 -3.47
C ARG A 341 -35.39 12.98 -2.89
N VAL A 342 -34.51 12.04 -3.24
CA VAL A 342 -34.51 10.71 -2.62
C VAL A 342 -34.20 10.87 -1.12
N PRO A 343 -35.01 10.31 -0.22
CA PRO A 343 -34.81 10.47 1.22
C PRO A 343 -33.54 9.77 1.71
N ASN A 344 -32.98 10.25 2.82
CA ASN A 344 -31.83 9.66 3.53
C ASN A 344 -30.53 9.57 2.70
N ILE A 345 -30.36 10.48 1.74
CA ILE A 345 -29.13 10.59 0.95
C ILE A 345 -28.27 11.72 1.55
N PRO A 346 -26.98 11.46 1.85
CA PRO A 346 -26.11 12.50 2.37
C PRO A 346 -25.83 13.57 1.30
N SER A 347 -25.53 14.79 1.76
CA SER A 347 -25.09 15.86 0.86
C SER A 347 -23.61 15.73 0.53
N VAL A 348 -23.25 15.89 -0.75
CA VAL A 348 -21.85 15.91 -1.20
C VAL A 348 -21.28 17.31 -1.01
N VAL A 349 -20.23 17.44 -0.22
CA VAL A 349 -19.45 18.70 -0.11
C VAL A 349 -18.55 18.85 -1.32
N CYS A 350 -17.78 17.81 -1.64
CA CYS A 350 -17.01 17.68 -2.87
C CYS A 350 -16.59 16.23 -3.11
N ASP A 351 -16.12 15.94 -4.32
CA ASP A 351 -15.47 14.69 -4.66
C ASP A 351 -14.40 14.92 -5.73
N CYS A 352 -13.32 14.15 -5.68
CA CYS A 352 -12.26 14.21 -6.68
C CYS A 352 -11.55 12.88 -6.85
N ASP A 353 -11.13 12.63 -8.09
CA ASP A 353 -10.17 11.58 -8.41
C ASP A 353 -8.76 12.12 -8.19
N VAL A 354 -7.95 11.35 -7.45
CA VAL A 354 -6.53 11.62 -7.23
C VAL A 354 -5.76 10.85 -8.28
N TYR A 355 -5.65 11.48 -9.44
CA TYR A 355 -4.77 10.97 -10.48
C TYR A 355 -3.34 11.00 -9.95
N ARG A 356 -2.63 9.88 -10.06
CA ARG A 356 -1.18 9.96 -10.15
C ARG A 356 -0.90 10.91 -11.29
N ARG A 357 -0.31 12.08 -11.02
CA ARG A 357 0.44 12.78 -12.06
C ARG A 357 1.44 11.76 -12.57
N VAL A 358 1.13 11.13 -13.69
CA VAL A 358 2.08 10.39 -14.49
C VAL A 358 3.18 11.41 -14.73
N PHE A 359 4.33 11.22 -14.07
CA PHE A 359 5.49 12.04 -14.39
C PHE A 359 5.73 11.79 -15.87
N ASP A 360 5.44 12.82 -16.65
CA ASP A 360 5.67 12.89 -18.07
C ASP A 360 7.20 12.80 -18.23
N VAL A 361 7.74 11.58 -18.26
CA VAL A 361 9.11 11.34 -18.72
C VAL A 361 9.06 11.56 -20.22
N ARG A 362 8.94 12.84 -20.61
CA ARG A 362 9.28 13.26 -21.95
C ARG A 362 10.71 12.82 -22.16
N ARG A 363 10.87 11.81 -23.02
CA ARG A 363 12.13 11.52 -23.68
C ARG A 363 12.68 12.85 -24.18
N ALA A 364 13.73 13.33 -23.52
CA ALA A 364 14.63 14.31 -24.09
C ALA A 364 15.33 13.62 -25.27
N SER A 365 14.66 13.58 -26.42
CA SER A 365 15.26 13.35 -27.72
C SER A 365 14.58 14.32 -28.66
N GLY A 366 15.30 15.38 -29.01
CA GLY A 366 14.83 16.41 -29.91
C GLY A 366 14.52 15.83 -31.29
N SER A 367 13.39 16.22 -31.86
CA SER A 367 13.33 16.85 -33.18
C SER A 367 11.92 17.36 -33.41
N SER A 368 11.87 18.54 -34.02
CA SER A 368 10.67 19.21 -34.48
C SER A 368 9.87 18.35 -35.45
N ASN A 369 8.54 18.27 -35.28
CA ASN A 369 7.58 18.52 -36.35
C ASN A 369 6.15 18.71 -35.81
N LYS A 370 5.40 19.57 -36.51
CA LYS A 370 4.05 20.07 -36.21
C LYS A 370 2.98 18.96 -36.21
N PRO A 371 1.80 19.17 -35.58
CA PRO A 371 0.73 18.19 -35.58
C PRO A 371 -0.07 18.26 -36.89
N GLU A 372 -0.25 17.13 -37.57
CA GLU A 372 -1.31 16.93 -38.56
C GLU A 372 -2.55 16.34 -37.85
N THR A 373 -3.67 17.01 -38.06
CA THR A 373 -5.02 16.58 -37.70
C THR A 373 -5.48 15.47 -38.63
N ILE A 374 -5.90 14.33 -38.08
CA ILE A 374 -6.62 13.30 -38.84
C ILE A 374 -7.90 12.93 -38.06
N ASP A 375 -9.03 13.29 -38.66
CA ASP A 375 -10.38 12.77 -38.41
C ASP A 375 -10.38 11.24 -38.47
N ASN A 376 -11.12 10.59 -37.56
CA ASN A 376 -11.49 9.20 -37.74
C ASN A 376 -13.00 9.03 -37.48
N ASP A 377 -13.73 8.97 -38.58
CA ASP A 377 -15.05 8.35 -38.62
C ASP A 377 -14.91 6.95 -39.22
N THR A 378 -15.55 5.99 -38.55
CA THR A 378 -15.89 4.61 -38.96
C THR A 378 -14.81 3.71 -39.57
N ASP A 379 -14.43 2.67 -38.82
CA ASP A 379 -14.60 1.31 -39.35
C ASP A 379 -14.82 0.30 -38.22
N ARG A 380 -15.90 -0.48 -38.40
CA ARG A 380 -16.22 -1.68 -37.63
C ARG A 380 -15.49 -2.83 -38.29
N ASP A 381 -14.59 -3.50 -37.59
CA ASP A 381 -14.44 -4.95 -37.69
C ASP A 381 -13.63 -5.51 -36.52
N GLY A 382 -13.96 -6.75 -36.16
CA GLY A 382 -13.72 -7.37 -34.86
C GLY A 382 -12.27 -7.36 -34.36
N ALA A 383 -12.11 -6.84 -33.14
CA ALA A 383 -10.95 -7.11 -32.30
C ALA A 383 -11.43 -7.95 -31.10
N HIS A 384 -11.00 -9.21 -31.11
CA HIS A 384 -11.06 -10.11 -29.98
C HIS A 384 -10.51 -9.43 -28.73
N ALA A 385 -11.23 -9.62 -27.61
CA ALA A 385 -10.88 -9.12 -26.31
C ALA A 385 -9.47 -9.57 -25.92
N VAL A 386 -8.51 -8.66 -26.09
CA VAL A 386 -7.23 -8.73 -25.40
C VAL A 386 -7.55 -8.73 -23.91
N SER A 387 -7.11 -9.76 -23.20
CA SER A 387 -7.02 -9.83 -21.74
C SER A 387 -6.37 -8.55 -21.21
N ARG A 388 -7.20 -7.54 -20.91
CA ARG A 388 -6.80 -6.28 -20.30
C ARG A 388 -6.77 -6.50 -18.79
N GLN A 389 -5.77 -7.19 -18.28
CA GLN A 389 -5.48 -7.24 -16.84
C GLN A 389 -4.36 -6.24 -16.52
N CYS A 390 -4.59 -5.45 -15.46
CA CYS A 390 -3.87 -4.24 -15.02
C CYS A 390 -4.15 -2.98 -15.85
N MET A 391 -5.37 -2.46 -15.71
CA MET A 391 -5.64 -1.04 -15.95
C MET A 391 -5.66 -0.30 -14.61
N PHE A 392 -5.01 0.87 -14.61
CA PHE A 392 -4.83 1.74 -13.47
C PHE A 392 -6.20 2.15 -12.92
N SER A 393 -6.48 1.76 -11.67
CA SER A 393 -7.64 2.27 -10.94
C SER A 393 -7.22 3.51 -10.17
N ASP A 394 -8.04 4.55 -10.25
CA ASP A 394 -7.77 5.83 -9.60
C ASP A 394 -8.37 5.85 -8.19
N LEU A 395 -7.67 6.50 -7.27
CA LEU A 395 -8.18 6.76 -5.93
C LEU A 395 -9.20 7.89 -6.00
N THR A 396 -10.38 7.73 -5.40
CA THR A 396 -11.41 8.76 -5.33
C THR A 396 -11.70 9.11 -3.89
N TYR A 397 -11.69 10.39 -3.57
CA TYR A 397 -12.17 10.91 -2.30
C TYR A 397 -13.55 11.55 -2.47
N THR A 398 -14.51 11.19 -1.62
CA THR A 398 -15.84 11.80 -1.54
C THR A 398 -16.04 12.35 -0.14
N ILE A 399 -16.34 13.64 -0.03
CA ILE A 399 -16.68 14.29 1.23
C ILE A 399 -18.20 14.42 1.34
N LEU A 400 -18.74 13.88 2.43
CA LEU A 400 -20.16 13.88 2.73
C LEU A 400 -20.41 14.68 4.01
N LEU A 401 -21.54 15.40 4.06
CA LEU A 401 -22.06 15.91 5.33
C LEU A 401 -22.77 14.77 6.06
N PRO A 402 -22.61 14.64 7.40
CA PRO A 402 -23.45 13.76 8.20
C PRO A 402 -24.92 14.13 8.00
N SER A 403 -25.77 13.12 7.81
CA SER A 403 -27.22 13.26 7.62
C SER A 403 -27.96 13.51 8.92
#